data_AF-A0A377LQJ1-F1
#
_entry.id   AF-A0A377LQJ1-F1
#
_cell.length_a   1.000
_cell.length_b   1.000
_cell.length_c   1.000
_cell.angle_alpha   90.00
_cell.angle_beta   90.00
_cell.angle_gamma   90.00
#
_symmetry.space_group_name_H-M   'P 1'
#
loop_
_entity.id
_entity.type
_entity.pdbx_description
1 polymer ?
#
loop_
_entity_poly.entity_id
_entity_poly.type
_entity_poly.pdbx_seq_one_letter_code
_entity_poly.pdbx_strand_id
1 'polypeptide(L)'
;MPAKDDCCCDGACETQNAQPLPESGNHYSWVVDGMDCAACARKVENAVKQIPGVSHVQVRFATEKLLVSAESDVSEQVVSAVSQAGYSLRSETAPAEKTAPLRENLPLIALVMMMALSWGLEQINQPFGNLAFIATTLVGLYPIARQALRLMKSGSWFAIETLMSVAAIGALFIGATAEAAMVLLLFLIGERLEGWAASRARKGVSALMALKPETATRVAGNERQTVAINALRPGDVIEVAAGGRLPADGTLLTATASFDESALTGESIPVERTAVKKYLRAPPVSTVWSSSRYFPNPVTAPSTVS
;
A
#
# COMPACT_ATOMS: atom_id res chain seq x y z
N MET A 1 -10.94 48.22 33.56
CA MET A 1 -11.44 46.98 34.20
C MET A 1 -12.89 47.21 34.62
N PRO A 2 -13.76 46.19 34.56
CA PRO A 2 -13.64 44.93 33.79
C PRO A 2 -13.73 45.26 32.28
N ALA A 3 -14.17 44.46 31.30
CA ALA A 3 -14.26 43.00 31.07
C ALA A 3 -13.70 42.77 29.62
N LYS A 4 -13.49 41.62 28.97
CA LYS A 4 -13.84 40.18 29.03
C LYS A 4 -15.31 39.74 28.83
N ASP A 5 -15.60 39.10 27.70
CA ASP A 5 -16.11 37.72 27.63
C ASP A 5 -15.92 37.13 26.20
N ASP A 6 -16.29 35.86 25.99
CA ASP A 6 -15.73 34.98 24.95
C ASP A 6 -16.31 35.17 23.54
N CYS A 7 -15.52 34.78 22.53
CA CYS A 7 -15.99 33.89 21.45
C CYS A 7 -14.82 33.18 20.75
N CYS A 8 -15.05 31.93 20.33
CA CYS A 8 -14.09 31.15 19.53
C CYS A 8 -14.17 31.56 18.05
N CYS A 9 -13.08 31.36 17.31
CA CYS A 9 -13.13 31.41 15.85
C CYS A 9 -13.69 30.08 15.31
N ASP A 10 -14.86 30.12 14.66
CA ASP A 10 -15.43 29.00 13.91
C ASP A 10 -14.63 28.70 12.64
N GLY A 11 -13.42 28.13 12.82
CA GLY A 11 -12.64 27.51 11.77
C GLY A 11 -13.19 26.13 11.45
N ALA A 12 -14.26 26.06 10.66
CA ALA A 12 -14.99 24.83 10.36
C ALA A 12 -14.07 23.71 9.82
N CYS A 13 -13.80 22.71 10.66
CA CYS A 13 -13.18 21.47 10.23
C CYS A 13 -14.21 20.65 9.44
N GLU A 14 -14.25 20.84 8.11
CA GLU A 14 -14.91 19.91 7.20
C GLU A 14 -14.19 18.55 7.22
N THR A 15 -14.47 17.74 8.25
CA THR A 15 -14.15 16.31 8.23
C THR A 15 -14.91 15.70 7.05
N GLN A 16 -14.20 15.42 5.97
CA GLN A 16 -14.75 14.81 4.76
C GLN A 16 -15.45 13.50 5.15
N ASN A 17 -16.78 13.53 5.12
CA ASN A 17 -17.61 12.41 5.53
C ASN A 17 -17.23 11.19 4.69
N ALA A 18 -16.72 10.15 5.35
CA ALA A 18 -16.57 8.83 4.76
C ALA A 18 -17.98 8.26 4.53
N GLN A 19 -18.59 8.62 3.40
CA GLN A 19 -19.93 8.15 3.03
C GLN A 19 -19.93 6.61 3.06
N PRO A 20 -20.86 5.98 3.79
CA PRO A 20 -21.02 4.53 3.75
C PRO A 20 -21.24 4.08 2.30
N LEU A 21 -20.58 2.99 1.91
CA LEU A 21 -20.84 2.35 0.63
C LEU A 21 -22.30 1.86 0.61
N PRO A 22 -23.06 2.07 -0.49
CA PRO A 22 -24.43 1.58 -0.57
C PRO A 22 -24.45 0.04 -0.55
N GLU A 23 -25.28 -0.55 0.31
CA GLU A 23 -25.31 -2.01 0.61
C GLU A 23 -25.84 -2.91 -0.53
N SER A 24 -25.85 -2.44 -1.78
CA SER A 24 -26.38 -3.16 -2.95
C SER A 24 -25.49 -2.98 -4.17
N GLY A 25 -24.45 -3.81 -4.27
CA GLY A 25 -23.56 -3.92 -5.43
C GLY A 25 -22.43 -4.90 -5.15
N ASN A 26 -21.77 -5.38 -6.21
CA ASN A 26 -20.53 -6.15 -6.06
C ASN A 26 -19.38 -5.18 -5.74
N HIS A 27 -18.72 -5.40 -4.61
CA HIS A 27 -17.52 -4.67 -4.23
C HIS A 27 -16.27 -5.44 -4.65
N TYR A 28 -15.40 -4.81 -5.43
CA TYR A 28 -14.14 -5.35 -5.90
C TYR A 28 -12.96 -4.55 -5.32
N SER A 29 -11.89 -5.27 -5.00
CA SER A 29 -10.68 -4.72 -4.36
C SER A 29 -9.44 -5.26 -5.06
N TRP A 30 -8.57 -4.35 -5.50
CA TRP A 30 -7.32 -4.66 -6.18
C TRP A 30 -6.17 -3.84 -5.62
N VAL A 31 -4.96 -4.39 -5.65
CA VAL A 31 -3.71 -3.63 -5.46
C VAL A 31 -3.25 -3.10 -6.82
N VAL A 32 -2.84 -1.84 -6.88
CA VAL A 32 -2.38 -1.15 -8.10
C VAL A 32 -0.87 -0.93 -8.04
N ASP A 33 -0.11 -1.68 -8.82
CA ASP A 33 1.35 -1.58 -8.79
C ASP A 33 1.84 -0.28 -9.46
N GLY A 34 2.89 0.33 -8.89
CA GLY A 34 3.52 1.54 -9.43
C GLY A 34 2.72 2.83 -9.19
N MET A 35 1.80 2.85 -8.21
CA MET A 35 1.03 4.05 -7.88
C MET A 35 1.78 5.00 -6.94
N ASP A 36 2.80 5.68 -7.48
CA ASP A 36 3.71 6.49 -6.65
C ASP A 36 3.19 7.90 -6.29
N CYS A 37 2.05 8.36 -6.84
CA CYS A 37 1.63 9.76 -6.69
C CYS A 37 0.10 10.01 -6.61
N ALA A 38 -0.32 11.09 -5.96
CA ALA A 38 -1.74 11.46 -5.83
C ALA A 38 -2.40 11.83 -7.19
N ALA A 39 -1.64 12.35 -8.15
CA ALA A 39 -2.11 12.56 -9.52
C ALA A 39 -2.29 11.22 -10.28
N CYS A 40 -1.46 10.23 -9.97
CA CYS A 40 -1.49 8.87 -10.50
C CYS A 40 -2.80 8.19 -10.05
N ALA A 41 -3.13 8.32 -8.76
CA ALA A 41 -4.40 7.87 -8.19
C ALA A 41 -5.62 8.51 -8.89
N ARG A 42 -5.64 9.84 -9.05
CA ARG A 42 -6.72 10.55 -9.77
C ARG A 42 -6.85 10.10 -11.23
N LYS A 43 -5.74 9.80 -11.91
CA LYS A 43 -5.76 9.26 -13.28
C LYS A 43 -6.43 7.88 -13.34
N VAL A 44 -6.12 7.01 -12.38
CA VAL A 44 -6.74 5.67 -12.25
C VAL A 44 -8.22 5.79 -11.89
N GLU A 45 -8.58 6.61 -10.91
CA GLU A 45 -9.99 6.87 -10.58
C GLU A 45 -10.79 7.35 -11.79
N ASN A 46 -10.27 8.33 -12.53
CA ASN A 46 -10.95 8.89 -13.68
C ASN A 46 -11.10 7.87 -14.81
N ALA A 47 -10.12 6.98 -15.03
CA ALA A 47 -10.23 5.90 -16.02
C ALA A 47 -11.32 4.89 -15.64
N VAL A 48 -11.37 4.47 -14.38
CA VAL A 48 -12.35 3.48 -13.88
C VAL A 48 -13.76 4.07 -13.78
N LYS A 49 -13.91 5.36 -13.47
CA LYS A 49 -15.21 6.07 -13.45
C LYS A 49 -15.88 6.22 -14.83
N GLN A 50 -15.20 5.91 -15.94
CA GLN A 50 -15.82 5.90 -17.28
C GLN A 50 -16.41 4.52 -17.67
N ILE A 51 -16.29 3.50 -16.82
CA ILE A 51 -16.76 2.14 -17.12
C ILE A 51 -18.27 2.05 -16.81
N PRO A 52 -19.11 1.62 -17.77
CA PRO A 52 -20.54 1.42 -17.52
C PRO A 52 -20.80 0.40 -16.40
N GLY A 53 -21.75 0.71 -15.51
CA GLY A 53 -22.13 -0.15 -14.37
C GLY A 53 -21.28 0.04 -13.10
N VAL A 54 -20.24 0.89 -13.13
CA VAL A 54 -19.49 1.31 -11.93
C VAL A 54 -20.25 2.43 -11.21
N SER A 55 -20.61 2.20 -9.94
CA SER A 55 -21.34 3.16 -9.10
C SER A 55 -20.45 3.96 -8.15
N HIS A 56 -19.32 3.38 -7.69
CA HIS A 56 -18.35 4.08 -6.84
C HIS A 56 -16.91 3.64 -7.12
N VAL A 57 -15.96 4.58 -7.07
CA VAL A 57 -14.52 4.33 -7.19
C VAL A 57 -13.76 5.18 -6.18
N GLN A 58 -12.91 4.55 -5.39
CA GLN A 58 -11.98 5.20 -4.47
C GLN A 58 -10.59 4.57 -4.60
N VAL A 59 -9.57 5.39 -4.81
CA VAL A 59 -8.17 4.94 -4.84
C VAL A 59 -7.41 5.42 -3.62
N ARG A 60 -6.97 4.48 -2.78
CA ARG A 60 -6.18 4.73 -1.58
C ARG A 60 -4.70 4.65 -1.91
N PHE A 61 -4.14 5.73 -2.46
CA PHE A 61 -2.73 5.83 -2.86
C PHE A 61 -1.76 5.40 -1.74
N ALA A 62 -2.06 5.72 -0.48
CA ALA A 62 -1.22 5.39 0.67
C ALA A 62 -1.14 3.89 1.00
N THR A 63 -2.06 3.08 0.48
CA THR A 63 -2.06 1.60 0.62
C THR A 63 -2.04 0.89 -0.72
N GLU A 64 -1.87 1.62 -1.83
CA GLU A 64 -1.90 1.12 -3.21
C GLU A 64 -3.19 0.32 -3.55
N LYS A 65 -4.32 0.53 -2.82
CA LYS A 65 -5.59 -0.20 -3.01
C LYS A 65 -6.60 0.61 -3.86
N LEU A 66 -7.14 -0.01 -4.89
CA LEU A 66 -8.29 0.43 -5.69
C LEU A 66 -9.54 -0.29 -5.22
N LEU A 67 -10.55 0.47 -4.78
CA LEU A 67 -11.87 -0.01 -4.38
C LEU A 67 -12.89 0.41 -5.44
N VAL A 68 -13.65 -0.55 -5.97
CA VAL A 68 -14.71 -0.33 -6.97
C VAL A 68 -16.00 -0.97 -6.47
N SER A 69 -17.11 -0.27 -6.62
CA SER A 69 -18.46 -0.83 -6.45
C SER A 69 -19.18 -0.78 -7.80
N ALA A 70 -19.81 -1.88 -8.20
CA ALA A 70 -20.51 -2.00 -9.47
C ALA A 70 -21.76 -2.87 -9.35
N GLU A 71 -22.74 -2.65 -10.22
CA GLU A 71 -24.00 -3.42 -10.26
C GLU A 71 -23.85 -4.79 -10.95
N SER A 72 -22.73 -4.99 -11.67
CA SER A 72 -22.43 -6.18 -12.47
C SER A 72 -20.94 -6.54 -12.39
N ASP A 73 -20.52 -7.62 -13.06
CA ASP A 73 -19.09 -7.95 -13.17
C ASP A 73 -18.39 -7.10 -14.23
N VAL A 74 -17.61 -6.15 -13.73
CA VAL A 74 -16.77 -5.22 -14.51
C VAL A 74 -15.29 -5.58 -14.45
N SER A 75 -14.91 -6.71 -13.84
CA SER A 75 -13.51 -7.01 -13.46
C SER A 75 -12.52 -6.89 -14.62
N GLU A 76 -12.81 -7.50 -15.77
CA GLU A 76 -11.94 -7.41 -16.96
C GLU A 76 -11.88 -5.97 -17.53
N GLN A 77 -12.98 -5.24 -17.45
CA GLN A 77 -13.08 -3.86 -17.94
C GLN A 77 -12.24 -2.91 -17.08
N VAL A 78 -12.25 -3.11 -15.75
CA VAL A 78 -11.41 -2.36 -14.80
C VAL A 78 -9.93 -2.68 -15.03
N VAL A 79 -9.55 -3.95 -15.17
CA VAL A 79 -8.16 -4.35 -15.50
C VAL A 79 -7.71 -3.73 -16.83
N SER A 80 -8.56 -3.76 -17.86
CA SER A 80 -8.28 -3.14 -19.15
C SER A 80 -8.07 -1.63 -19.03
N ALA A 81 -8.99 -0.90 -18.40
CA ALA A 81 -8.89 0.55 -18.25
C ALA A 81 -7.66 0.99 -17.44
N VAL A 82 -7.30 0.26 -16.38
CA VAL A 82 -6.11 0.57 -15.57
C VAL A 82 -4.81 0.24 -16.32
N SER A 83 -4.79 -0.83 -17.13
CA SER A 83 -3.65 -1.13 -18.02
C SER A 83 -3.43 -0.04 -19.08
N GLN A 84 -4.51 0.53 -19.62
CA GLN A 84 -4.47 1.66 -20.56
C GLN A 84 -4.04 2.96 -19.88
N ALA A 85 -4.42 3.17 -18.62
CA ALA A 85 -3.90 4.27 -17.79
C ALA A 85 -2.40 4.12 -17.48
N GLY A 86 -1.88 2.89 -17.51
CA GLY A 86 -0.45 2.56 -17.45
C GLY A 86 0.01 1.78 -16.22
N TYR A 87 -0.90 1.13 -15.48
CA TYR A 87 -0.63 0.42 -14.23
C TYR A 87 -1.14 -1.04 -14.30
N SER A 88 -0.60 -1.94 -13.48
CA SER A 88 -1.12 -3.31 -13.31
C SER A 88 -1.99 -3.45 -12.07
N LEU A 89 -3.00 -4.31 -12.15
CA LEU A 89 -3.83 -4.72 -11.01
C LEU A 89 -3.46 -6.13 -10.56
N ARG A 90 -3.39 -6.34 -9.25
CA ARG A 90 -3.34 -7.66 -8.61
C ARG A 90 -4.55 -7.83 -7.70
N SER A 91 -5.15 -9.02 -7.68
CA SER A 91 -6.23 -9.34 -6.75
C SER A 91 -5.70 -9.42 -5.31
N GLU A 92 -6.48 -8.92 -4.37
CA GLU A 92 -6.10 -8.86 -2.94
C GLU A 92 -5.81 -10.25 -2.33
N THR A 93 -6.48 -11.29 -2.84
CA THR A 93 -6.28 -12.69 -2.43
C THR A 93 -5.10 -13.40 -3.11
N ALA A 94 -4.47 -12.80 -4.12
CA ALA A 94 -3.27 -13.39 -4.71
C ALA A 94 -2.07 -13.20 -3.76
N PRO A 95 -1.33 -14.25 -3.38
CA PRO A 95 -0.17 -14.08 -2.53
C PRO A 95 0.81 -13.14 -3.22
N ALA A 96 1.30 -12.13 -2.49
CA ALA A 96 2.21 -11.13 -3.03
C ALA A 96 3.54 -11.79 -3.45
N GLU A 97 3.62 -12.20 -4.72
CA GLU A 97 4.82 -12.78 -5.31
C GLU A 97 5.96 -11.79 -5.13
N LYS A 98 6.96 -12.19 -4.34
CA LYS A 98 8.13 -11.36 -4.05
C LYS A 98 8.99 -11.32 -5.30
N THR A 99 8.73 -10.32 -6.16
CA THR A 99 9.57 -9.98 -7.30
C THR A 99 11.03 -9.97 -6.83
N ALA A 100 11.83 -10.90 -7.36
CA ALA A 100 13.23 -10.96 -7.01
C ALA A 100 13.85 -9.59 -7.36
N PRO A 101 14.53 -8.89 -6.42
CA PRO A 101 14.99 -7.52 -6.65
C PRO A 101 15.97 -7.42 -7.83
N LEU A 102 16.61 -8.54 -8.17
CA LEU A 102 17.44 -8.71 -9.37
C LEU A 102 16.64 -8.54 -10.68
N ARG A 103 15.36 -8.97 -10.75
CA ARG A 103 14.51 -8.82 -11.96
C ARG A 103 14.09 -7.36 -12.19
N GLU A 104 13.75 -6.62 -11.15
CA GLU A 104 13.40 -5.20 -11.26
C GLU A 104 14.60 -4.34 -11.68
N ASN A 105 15.79 -4.68 -11.18
CA ASN A 105 17.03 -3.98 -11.50
C ASN A 105 17.70 -4.51 -12.80
N LEU A 106 17.19 -5.61 -13.37
CA LEU A 106 17.76 -6.28 -14.54
C LEU A 106 17.95 -5.36 -15.77
N PRO A 107 16.99 -4.50 -16.19
CA PRO A 107 17.21 -3.63 -17.35
C PRO A 107 18.33 -2.60 -17.12
N LEU A 108 18.50 -2.10 -15.89
CA LEU A 108 19.58 -1.18 -15.55
C LEU A 108 20.94 -1.90 -15.55
N ILE A 109 21.01 -3.09 -14.95
CA ILE A 109 22.22 -3.93 -14.94
C ILE A 109 22.59 -4.32 -16.38
N ALA A 110 21.61 -4.68 -17.22
CA ALA A 110 21.81 -4.99 -18.62
C ALA A 110 22.35 -3.78 -19.42
N LEU A 111 21.86 -2.57 -19.17
CA LEU A 111 22.38 -1.36 -19.81
C LEU A 111 23.82 -1.06 -19.41
N VAL A 112 24.18 -1.20 -18.13
CA VAL A 112 25.57 -1.09 -17.64
C VAL A 112 26.47 -2.12 -18.34
N MET A 113 26.04 -3.37 -18.41
CA MET A 113 26.79 -4.46 -19.06
C MET A 113 26.95 -4.23 -20.57
N MET A 114 25.90 -3.75 -21.26
CA MET A 114 25.96 -3.39 -22.69
C MET A 114 26.92 -2.23 -22.95
N MET A 115 26.94 -1.21 -22.09
CA MET A 115 27.86 -0.07 -22.25
C MET A 115 29.31 -0.45 -21.98
N ALA A 116 29.57 -1.29 -20.96
CA ALA A 116 30.89 -1.85 -20.69
C ALA A 116 31.38 -2.77 -21.84
N LEU A 117 30.47 -3.56 -22.44
CA LEU A 117 30.78 -4.38 -23.61
C LEU A 117 31.04 -3.52 -24.86
N SER A 118 30.30 -2.42 -25.05
CA SER A 118 30.51 -1.49 -26.18
C SER A 118 31.91 -0.88 -26.14
N TRP A 119 32.33 -0.41 -24.97
CA TRP A 119 33.70 0.08 -24.73
C TRP A 119 34.76 -1.02 -24.94
N GLY A 120 34.51 -2.24 -24.45
CA GLY A 120 35.41 -3.38 -24.68
C GLY A 120 35.55 -3.78 -26.15
N LEU A 121 34.49 -3.64 -26.94
CA LEU A 121 34.50 -3.89 -28.39
C LEU A 121 35.21 -2.78 -29.17
N GLU A 122 35.06 -1.52 -28.77
CA GLU A 122 35.75 -0.37 -29.38
C GLU A 122 37.28 -0.54 -29.34
N GLN A 123 37.81 -1.00 -28.19
CA GLN A 123 39.23 -1.28 -27.98
C GLN A 123 39.79 -2.42 -28.86
N ILE A 124 38.93 -3.27 -29.42
CA ILE A 124 39.31 -4.38 -30.31
C ILE A 124 39.10 -4.00 -31.78
N ASN A 125 37.97 -3.35 -32.10
CA ASN A 125 37.60 -2.99 -33.46
C ASN A 125 36.56 -1.83 -33.49
N GLN A 126 37.03 -0.59 -33.61
CA GLN A 126 36.22 0.64 -33.58
C GLN A 126 34.87 0.60 -34.32
N PRO A 127 34.74 0.15 -35.60
CA PRO A 127 33.44 0.09 -36.27
C PRO A 127 32.41 -0.81 -35.56
N PHE A 128 32.84 -1.88 -34.88
CA PHE A 128 31.93 -2.70 -34.07
C PHE A 128 31.62 -2.05 -32.71
N GLY A 129 32.57 -1.34 -32.12
CA GLY A 129 32.34 -0.50 -30.93
C GLY A 129 31.26 0.56 -31.18
N ASN A 130 31.37 1.31 -32.28
CA ASN A 130 30.39 2.33 -32.67
C ASN A 130 28.98 1.74 -32.88
N LEU A 131 28.87 0.59 -33.55
CA LEU A 131 27.58 -0.11 -33.69
C LEU A 131 27.02 -0.59 -32.34
N ALA A 132 27.87 -1.04 -31.42
CA ALA A 132 27.46 -1.43 -30.07
C ALA A 132 27.00 -0.23 -29.21
N PHE A 133 27.66 0.93 -29.32
CA PHE A 133 27.21 2.16 -28.67
C PHE A 133 25.89 2.70 -29.24
N ILE A 134 25.67 2.63 -30.56
CA ILE A 134 24.38 2.94 -31.18
C ILE A 134 23.28 2.02 -30.61
N ALA A 135 23.52 0.71 -30.57
CA ALA A 135 22.57 -0.25 -30.01
C ALA A 135 22.28 0.00 -28.52
N THR A 136 23.30 0.23 -27.70
CA THR A 136 23.19 0.56 -26.27
C THR A 136 22.39 1.86 -26.06
N THR A 137 22.68 2.89 -26.85
CA THR A 137 21.97 4.18 -26.81
C THR A 137 20.49 4.00 -27.16
N LEU A 138 20.16 3.25 -28.22
CA LEU A 138 18.78 2.97 -28.61
C LEU A 138 18.00 2.18 -27.54
N VAL A 139 18.64 1.21 -26.90
CA VAL A 139 18.04 0.43 -25.79
C VAL A 139 17.78 1.32 -24.56
N GLY A 140 18.75 2.16 -24.17
CA GLY A 140 18.58 3.11 -23.05
C GLY A 140 17.57 4.23 -23.34
N LEU A 141 17.49 4.69 -24.60
CA LEU A 141 16.57 5.73 -25.05
C LEU A 141 15.12 5.23 -25.15
N TYR A 142 14.88 3.97 -25.51
CA TYR A 142 13.54 3.41 -25.70
C TYR A 142 12.54 3.70 -24.54
N PRO A 143 12.84 3.45 -23.26
CA PRO A 143 11.92 3.76 -22.16
C PRO A 143 11.66 5.27 -22.01
N ILE A 144 12.69 6.11 -22.09
CA ILE A 144 12.59 7.57 -21.95
C ILE A 144 11.77 8.15 -23.11
N ALA A 145 12.05 7.78 -24.35
CA ALA A 145 11.29 8.22 -25.52
C ALA A 145 9.81 7.78 -25.45
N ARG A 146 9.54 6.56 -24.97
CA ARG A 146 8.19 6.06 -24.72
C ARG A 146 7.50 6.78 -23.53
N GLN A 147 8.25 7.37 -22.61
CA GLN A 147 7.72 8.23 -21.55
C GLN A 147 7.42 9.64 -22.06
N ALA A 148 8.36 10.29 -22.75
CA ALA A 148 8.18 11.59 -23.39
C ALA A 148 6.94 11.61 -24.32
N LEU A 149 6.78 10.57 -25.16
CA LEU A 149 5.60 10.43 -26.03
C LEU A 149 4.28 10.21 -25.29
N ARG A 150 4.30 9.65 -24.07
CA ARG A 150 3.10 9.58 -23.19
C ARG A 150 2.79 10.93 -22.57
N LEU A 151 3.80 11.62 -22.05
CA LEU A 151 3.69 12.93 -21.38
C LEU A 151 3.19 14.01 -22.35
N MET A 152 3.79 14.09 -23.54
CA MET A 152 3.37 14.99 -24.62
C MET A 152 1.90 14.76 -25.03
N LYS A 153 1.47 13.50 -25.13
CA LYS A 153 0.05 13.15 -25.39
C LYS A 153 -0.89 13.54 -24.25
N SER A 154 -0.41 13.61 -23.00
CA SER A 154 -1.17 14.13 -21.85
C SER A 154 -1.04 15.65 -21.64
N GLY A 155 -0.42 16.40 -22.56
CA GLY A 155 -0.33 17.87 -22.53
C GLY A 155 0.94 18.44 -21.90
N SER A 156 1.82 17.62 -21.30
CA SER A 156 3.13 18.06 -20.78
C SER A 156 4.23 17.90 -21.84
N TRP A 157 4.32 18.88 -22.75
CA TRP A 157 5.24 18.80 -23.89
C TRP A 157 6.71 19.04 -23.50
N PHE A 158 6.95 19.97 -22.58
CA PHE A 158 8.28 20.37 -22.09
C PHE A 158 8.73 19.58 -20.85
N ALA A 159 8.54 18.26 -20.85
CA ALA A 159 9.07 17.37 -19.82
C ALA A 159 10.58 17.12 -20.01
N ILE A 160 11.30 16.73 -18.95
CA ILE A 160 12.75 16.49 -19.01
C ILE A 160 13.07 15.31 -19.96
N GLU A 161 12.20 14.30 -20.01
CA GLU A 161 12.30 13.17 -20.92
C GLU A 161 12.19 13.60 -22.39
N THR A 162 11.44 14.67 -22.71
CA THR A 162 11.38 15.23 -24.07
C THR A 162 12.73 15.83 -24.45
N LEU A 163 13.31 16.64 -23.57
CA LEU A 163 14.63 17.26 -23.80
C LEU A 163 15.72 16.21 -23.93
N MET A 164 15.75 15.21 -23.04
CA MET A 164 16.68 14.10 -23.11
C MET A 164 16.52 13.24 -24.37
N SER A 165 15.28 12.98 -24.79
CA SER A 165 15.02 12.22 -26.02
C SER A 165 15.53 12.96 -27.26
N VAL A 166 15.27 14.26 -27.36
CA VAL A 166 15.77 15.10 -28.47
C VAL A 166 17.29 15.21 -28.44
N ALA A 167 17.90 15.38 -27.26
CA ALA A 167 19.35 15.44 -27.10
C ALA A 167 20.03 14.13 -27.51
N ALA A 168 19.52 12.98 -27.07
CA ALA A 168 20.05 11.66 -27.44
C ALA A 168 19.88 11.36 -28.94
N ILE A 169 18.75 11.75 -29.55
CA ILE A 169 18.54 11.63 -31.00
C ILE A 169 19.51 12.52 -31.78
N GLY A 170 19.73 13.77 -31.33
CA GLY A 170 20.73 14.67 -31.91
C GLY A 170 22.15 14.10 -31.81
N ALA A 171 22.50 13.55 -30.65
CA ALA A 171 23.79 12.92 -30.39
C ALA A 171 24.04 11.69 -31.30
N LEU A 172 23.03 10.86 -31.56
CA LEU A 172 23.10 9.78 -32.54
C LEU A 172 23.42 10.28 -33.97
N PHE A 173 22.87 11.42 -34.39
CA PHE A 173 23.14 12.00 -35.72
C PHE A 173 24.54 12.60 -35.87
N ILE A 174 25.14 13.13 -34.79
CA ILE A 174 26.51 13.68 -34.83
C ILE A 174 27.60 12.66 -34.46
N GLY A 175 27.22 11.41 -34.13
CA GLY A 175 28.14 10.34 -33.75
C GLY A 175 28.58 10.33 -32.28
N ALA A 176 28.09 11.25 -31.45
CA ALA A 176 28.38 11.37 -30.01
C ALA A 176 27.61 10.32 -29.17
N THR A 177 27.81 9.04 -29.54
CA THR A 177 27.00 7.92 -29.06
C THR A 177 27.40 7.42 -27.67
N ALA A 178 28.68 7.53 -27.31
CA ALA A 178 29.17 7.18 -25.98
C ALA A 178 28.72 8.20 -24.92
N GLU A 179 28.73 9.48 -25.27
CA GLU A 179 28.24 10.58 -24.43
C GLU A 179 26.73 10.47 -24.21
N ALA A 180 25.97 10.17 -25.27
CA ALA A 180 24.54 9.89 -25.17
C ALA A 180 24.24 8.71 -24.23
N ALA A 181 24.93 7.57 -24.44
CA ALA A 181 24.77 6.39 -23.60
C ALA A 181 25.09 6.68 -22.12
N MET A 182 26.16 7.45 -21.85
CA MET A 182 26.54 7.85 -20.49
C MET A 182 25.47 8.73 -19.81
N VAL A 183 24.96 9.75 -20.49
CA VAL A 183 23.93 10.65 -19.92
C VAL A 183 22.61 9.91 -19.69
N LEU A 184 22.19 9.05 -20.63
CA LEU A 184 21.02 8.19 -20.46
C LEU A 184 21.18 7.24 -19.27
N LEU A 185 22.35 6.59 -19.13
CA LEU A 185 22.63 5.68 -18.01
C LEU A 185 22.58 6.41 -16.67
N LEU A 186 23.24 7.56 -16.54
CA LEU A 186 23.25 8.34 -15.29
C LEU A 186 21.83 8.78 -14.88
N PHE A 187 20.97 9.11 -15.84
CA PHE A 187 19.57 9.44 -15.58
C PHE A 187 18.75 8.22 -15.12
N LEU A 188 18.88 7.06 -15.77
CA LEU A 188 18.20 5.83 -15.32
C LEU A 188 18.68 5.36 -13.93
N ILE A 189 19.94 5.60 -13.58
CA ILE A 189 20.46 5.40 -12.21
C ILE A 189 19.76 6.36 -11.25
N GLY A 190 19.64 7.64 -11.61
CA GLY A 190 18.92 8.67 -10.84
C GLY A 190 17.47 8.31 -10.56
N GLU A 191 16.68 8.02 -11.60
CA GLU A 191 15.27 7.60 -11.48
C GLU A 191 15.12 6.37 -10.56
N ARG A 192 16.01 5.37 -10.69
CA ARG A 192 15.94 4.15 -9.87
C ARG A 192 16.35 4.40 -8.41
N LEU A 193 17.27 5.33 -8.14
CA LEU A 193 17.62 5.76 -6.78
C LEU A 193 16.49 6.56 -6.12
N GLU A 194 15.82 7.45 -6.86
CA GLU A 194 14.65 8.18 -6.38
C GLU A 194 13.49 7.23 -6.04
N GLY A 195 13.14 6.34 -6.96
CA GLY A 195 12.11 5.31 -6.73
C GLY A 195 12.45 4.38 -5.56
N TRP A 196 13.73 4.00 -5.40
CA TRP A 196 14.19 3.24 -4.24
C TRP A 196 13.95 4.00 -2.93
N ALA A 197 14.38 5.27 -2.86
CA ALA A 197 14.23 6.12 -1.67
C ALA A 197 12.75 6.34 -1.30
N ALA A 198 11.91 6.67 -2.29
CA ALA A 198 10.47 6.84 -2.11
C ALA A 198 9.80 5.54 -1.61
N SER A 199 10.17 4.38 -2.16
CA SER A 199 9.66 3.08 -1.70
C SER A 199 10.12 2.74 -0.27
N ARG A 200 11.35 3.13 0.10
CA ARG A 200 11.92 2.89 1.43
C ARG A 200 11.21 3.72 2.50
N ALA A 201 10.86 4.96 2.19
CA ALA A 201 10.05 5.82 3.07
C ALA A 201 8.64 5.23 3.28
N ARG A 202 7.93 4.88 2.19
CA ARG A 202 6.59 4.26 2.25
C ARG A 202 6.56 2.96 3.06
N LYS A 203 7.59 2.11 2.94
CA LYS A 203 7.68 0.83 3.68
C LYS A 203 7.69 0.99 5.20
N GLY A 204 8.17 2.13 5.73
CA GLY A 204 8.07 2.43 7.16
C GLY A 204 6.64 2.70 7.62
N VAL A 205 5.85 3.41 6.80
CA VAL A 205 4.44 3.73 7.10
C VAL A 205 3.55 2.50 6.90
N SER A 206 3.77 1.71 5.84
CA SER A 206 2.98 0.50 5.59
C SER A 206 3.17 -0.57 6.67
N ALA A 207 4.33 -0.61 7.32
CA ALA A 207 4.60 -1.52 8.44
C ALA A 207 3.64 -1.27 9.62
N LEU A 208 3.25 -0.02 9.89
CA LEU A 208 2.26 0.33 10.93
C LEU A 208 0.84 -0.09 10.54
N MET A 209 0.48 -0.01 9.25
CA MET A 209 -0.84 -0.44 8.76
C MET A 209 -1.02 -1.96 8.85
N ALA A 210 0.05 -2.73 8.67
CA ALA A 210 0.04 -4.20 8.73
C ALA A 210 -0.15 -4.77 10.15
N LEU A 211 -0.28 -3.94 11.19
CA LEU A 211 -0.56 -4.41 12.56
C LEU A 211 -2.03 -4.73 12.81
N LYS A 212 -2.97 -4.24 11.98
CA LYS A 212 -4.37 -4.66 12.09
C LYS A 212 -4.54 -5.99 11.33
N PRO A 213 -5.06 -7.07 11.95
CA PRO A 213 -5.42 -8.28 11.21
C PRO A 213 -6.54 -7.97 10.20
N GLU A 214 -6.80 -8.85 9.23
CA GLU A 214 -7.89 -8.67 8.25
C GLU A 214 -9.13 -9.53 8.57
N THR A 215 -8.99 -10.53 9.43
CA THR A 215 -10.05 -11.46 9.86
C THR A 215 -10.15 -11.58 11.39
N ALA A 216 -11.28 -12.10 11.87
CA ALA A 216 -11.56 -12.38 13.27
C ALA A 216 -12.40 -13.66 13.42
N THR A 217 -12.22 -14.40 14.52
CA THR A 217 -12.98 -15.64 14.80
C THR A 217 -14.23 -15.31 15.60
N ARG A 218 -15.39 -15.07 14.96
CA ARG A 218 -16.63 -14.86 15.70
C ARG A 218 -17.20 -16.17 16.25
N VAL A 219 -17.70 -16.17 17.48
CA VAL A 219 -18.31 -17.33 18.15
C VAL A 219 -19.83 -17.14 18.23
N ALA A 220 -20.57 -17.85 17.39
CA ALA A 220 -22.03 -17.85 17.40
C ALA A 220 -22.53 -19.02 18.27
N GLY A 221 -22.68 -18.78 19.58
CA GLY A 221 -23.09 -19.79 20.55
C GLY A 221 -22.00 -20.85 20.78
N ASN A 222 -22.02 -21.93 20.00
CA ASN A 222 -21.04 -23.02 20.06
C ASN A 222 -20.24 -23.20 18.74
N GLU A 223 -20.52 -22.40 17.72
CA GLU A 223 -19.84 -22.45 16.42
C GLU A 223 -18.80 -21.32 16.30
N ARG A 224 -17.62 -21.63 15.75
CA ARG A 224 -16.57 -20.64 15.44
C ARG A 224 -16.56 -20.35 13.93
N GLN A 225 -16.75 -19.08 13.56
CA GLN A 225 -16.79 -18.59 12.19
C GLN A 225 -15.69 -17.55 11.97
N THR A 226 -14.73 -17.84 11.10
CA THR A 226 -13.75 -16.83 10.66
C THR A 226 -14.45 -15.85 9.71
N VAL A 227 -14.55 -14.59 10.13
CA VAL A 227 -15.18 -13.50 9.35
C VAL A 227 -14.16 -12.40 9.04
N ALA A 228 -14.36 -11.66 7.96
CA ALA A 228 -13.63 -10.42 7.73
C ALA A 228 -13.98 -9.37 8.80
N ILE A 229 -13.04 -8.53 9.22
CA ILE A 229 -13.28 -7.55 10.31
C ILE A 229 -14.44 -6.61 10.00
N ASN A 230 -14.62 -6.22 8.73
CA ASN A 230 -15.71 -5.33 8.31
C ASN A 230 -17.11 -5.97 8.44
N ALA A 231 -17.20 -7.28 8.66
CA ALA A 231 -18.46 -8.00 8.92
C ALA A 231 -18.79 -8.11 10.42
N LEU A 232 -17.89 -7.66 11.30
CA LEU A 232 -18.14 -7.59 12.74
C LEU A 232 -19.11 -6.46 13.07
N ARG A 233 -20.11 -6.75 13.90
CA ARG A 233 -21.07 -5.75 14.41
C ARG A 233 -20.79 -5.43 15.88
N PRO A 234 -21.14 -4.21 16.37
CA PRO A 234 -21.15 -3.93 17.81
C PRO A 234 -22.10 -4.91 18.50
N GLY A 235 -21.54 -5.82 19.29
CA GLY A 235 -22.26 -6.99 19.80
C GLY A 235 -21.75 -8.35 19.32
N ASP A 236 -20.71 -8.43 18.47
CA ASP A 236 -20.11 -9.70 18.07
C ASP A 236 -19.08 -10.26 19.08
N VAL A 237 -18.91 -11.59 19.04
CA VAL A 237 -18.16 -12.39 20.01
C VAL A 237 -16.87 -12.91 19.37
N ILE A 238 -15.86 -12.05 19.23
CA ILE A 238 -14.53 -12.30 18.60
C ILE A 238 -13.47 -13.04 19.45
N GLU A 239 -13.22 -14.34 19.21
CA GLU A 239 -12.24 -15.15 19.95
C GLU A 239 -10.81 -14.87 19.46
N VAL A 240 -9.95 -14.45 20.38
CA VAL A 240 -8.53 -14.14 20.12
C VAL A 240 -7.67 -15.18 20.83
N ALA A 241 -6.88 -15.93 20.06
CA ALA A 241 -5.92 -16.90 20.59
C ALA A 241 -4.73 -16.19 21.27
N ALA A 242 -4.01 -16.89 22.14
CA ALA A 242 -2.81 -16.36 22.79
C ALA A 242 -1.76 -15.92 21.74
N GLY A 243 -1.24 -14.69 21.88
CA GLY A 243 -0.35 -14.07 20.88
C GLY A 243 -1.05 -13.49 19.64
N GLY A 244 -2.38 -13.64 19.53
CA GLY A 244 -3.20 -12.98 18.51
C GLY A 244 -3.40 -11.49 18.81
N ARG A 245 -3.54 -10.68 17.75
CA ARG A 245 -3.88 -9.24 17.86
C ARG A 245 -5.40 -9.06 17.94
N LEU A 246 -5.85 -8.02 18.64
CA LEU A 246 -7.27 -7.66 18.68
C LEU A 246 -7.71 -7.09 17.32
N PRO A 247 -8.84 -7.55 16.74
CA PRO A 247 -9.34 -7.04 15.47
C PRO A 247 -10.11 -5.71 15.58
N ALA A 248 -10.69 -5.44 16.75
CA ALA A 248 -11.50 -4.27 17.06
C ALA A 248 -11.49 -4.01 18.57
N ASP A 249 -11.88 -2.80 18.97
CA ASP A 249 -12.09 -2.43 20.37
C ASP A 249 -13.25 -3.23 20.98
N GLY A 250 -13.13 -3.60 22.26
CA GLY A 250 -14.14 -4.40 22.93
C GLY A 250 -13.94 -4.55 24.44
N THR A 251 -14.96 -5.05 25.13
CA THR A 251 -14.96 -5.23 26.59
C THR A 251 -14.47 -6.62 26.96
N LEU A 252 -13.46 -6.71 27.84
CA LEU A 252 -12.97 -7.99 28.36
C LEU A 252 -14.04 -8.68 29.24
N LEU A 253 -14.29 -9.96 28.95
CA LEU A 253 -15.29 -10.79 29.63
C LEU A 253 -14.75 -12.10 30.21
N THR A 254 -13.49 -12.48 29.92
CA THR A 254 -12.72 -13.38 30.78
C THR A 254 -12.24 -12.64 32.04
N ALA A 255 -12.13 -13.33 33.18
CA ALA A 255 -11.90 -12.67 34.48
C ALA A 255 -10.64 -11.79 34.52
N THR A 256 -9.54 -12.27 33.93
CA THR A 256 -8.28 -11.55 33.74
C THR A 256 -7.68 -11.90 32.37
N ALA A 257 -6.90 -11.00 31.80
CA ALA A 257 -6.03 -11.24 30.64
C ALA A 257 -4.90 -10.20 30.60
N SER A 258 -3.78 -10.54 29.98
CA SER A 258 -2.64 -9.64 29.76
C SER A 258 -2.55 -9.28 28.29
N PHE A 259 -2.31 -8.01 27.97
CA PHE A 259 -2.29 -7.48 26.61
C PHE A 259 -1.00 -6.70 26.31
N ASP A 260 -0.39 -7.00 25.18
CA ASP A 260 0.70 -6.20 24.61
C ASP A 260 0.12 -4.98 23.89
N GLU A 261 0.05 -3.85 24.60
CA GLU A 261 -0.42 -2.57 24.08
C GLU A 261 0.74 -1.72 23.48
N SER A 262 1.98 -2.25 23.45
CA SER A 262 3.19 -1.51 23.04
C SER A 262 3.11 -0.90 21.64
N ALA A 263 2.37 -1.54 20.73
CA ALA A 263 2.11 -1.05 19.38
C ALA A 263 1.27 0.24 19.31
N LEU A 264 0.57 0.60 20.39
CA LEU A 264 -0.34 1.74 20.48
C LEU A 264 0.12 2.75 21.55
N THR A 265 0.66 2.28 22.68
CA THR A 265 1.12 3.12 23.80
C THR A 265 2.63 3.39 23.78
N GLY A 266 3.43 2.54 23.12
CA GLY A 266 4.89 2.52 23.21
C GLY A 266 5.44 1.85 24.46
N GLU A 267 4.60 1.34 25.38
CA GLU A 267 5.04 0.73 26.63
C GLU A 267 5.36 -0.76 26.47
N SER A 268 6.61 -1.15 26.76
CA SER A 268 7.12 -2.52 26.54
C SER A 268 6.68 -3.57 27.57
N ILE A 269 5.77 -3.24 28.49
CA ILE A 269 5.31 -4.12 29.57
C ILE A 269 3.83 -4.48 29.31
N PRO A 270 3.48 -5.77 29.18
CA PRO A 270 2.09 -6.17 28.97
C PRO A 270 1.16 -5.72 30.10
N VAL A 271 0.05 -5.07 29.72
CA VAL A 271 -0.93 -4.50 30.65
C VAL A 271 -1.92 -5.59 31.08
N GLU A 272 -2.06 -5.83 32.39
CA GLU A 272 -3.14 -6.66 32.91
C GLU A 272 -4.47 -5.91 32.88
N ARG A 273 -5.48 -6.52 32.24
CA ARG A 273 -6.86 -6.06 32.22
C ARG A 273 -7.73 -7.08 32.95
N THR A 274 -8.66 -6.60 33.77
CA THR A 274 -9.64 -7.44 34.47
C THR A 274 -11.03 -7.22 33.87
N ALA A 275 -11.93 -8.22 33.99
CA ALA A 275 -13.31 -8.06 33.54
C ALA A 275 -13.99 -6.89 34.27
N VAL A 276 -14.49 -5.91 33.52
CA VAL A 276 -15.14 -4.72 34.08
C VAL A 276 -16.43 -5.14 34.79
N LYS A 277 -16.39 -5.22 36.13
CA LYS A 277 -17.57 -5.51 36.95
C LYS A 277 -18.62 -4.42 36.76
N LYS A 278 -19.67 -4.76 36.00
CA LYS A 278 -20.80 -3.91 35.65
C LYS A 278 -21.61 -3.49 36.87
N TYR A 279 -21.21 -2.38 37.51
CA TYR A 279 -22.07 -1.66 38.46
C TYR A 279 -23.29 -1.09 37.72
N LEU A 280 -24.47 -1.22 38.33
CA LEU A 280 -25.75 -1.04 37.65
C LEU A 280 -26.22 0.43 37.59
N ARG A 281 -26.14 1.01 36.40
CA ARG A 281 -27.22 1.83 35.83
C ARG A 281 -27.37 1.52 34.34
N ALA A 282 -28.62 1.53 33.87
CA ALA A 282 -29.06 1.10 32.53
C ALA A 282 -28.98 2.27 31.51
N PRO A 283 -29.14 2.06 30.18
CA PRO A 283 -29.66 0.87 29.50
C PRO A 283 -28.69 0.30 28.42
N PRO A 284 -29.07 -0.26 27.24
CA PRO A 284 -28.60 -1.60 26.91
C PRO A 284 -27.78 -1.67 25.61
N VAL A 285 -26.51 -2.08 25.73
CA VAL A 285 -25.83 -2.82 24.67
C VAL A 285 -25.41 -4.16 25.26
N SER A 286 -26.01 -5.24 24.76
CA SER A 286 -25.61 -6.60 25.08
C SER A 286 -24.46 -7.01 24.17
N THR A 287 -23.39 -7.56 24.76
CA THR A 287 -22.99 -8.90 24.34
C THR A 287 -22.28 -9.65 25.45
N VAL A 288 -22.39 -10.96 25.39
CA VAL A 288 -22.04 -11.91 26.45
C VAL A 288 -21.11 -12.96 25.86
N TRP A 289 -20.24 -13.47 26.72
CA TRP A 289 -18.99 -14.10 26.34
C TRP A 289 -18.68 -15.27 27.27
N SER A 290 -18.13 -16.35 26.70
CA SER A 290 -17.76 -17.55 27.45
C SER A 290 -16.54 -18.22 26.82
N SER A 291 -15.56 -18.59 27.64
CA SER A 291 -14.53 -19.57 27.28
C SER A 291 -14.29 -20.49 28.48
N SER A 292 -13.96 -21.76 28.20
CA SER A 292 -14.05 -22.82 29.22
C SER A 292 -12.80 -22.97 30.07
N ARG A 293 -13.02 -22.90 31.39
CA ARG A 293 -12.28 -23.57 32.49
C ARG A 293 -10.89 -24.14 32.17
N TYR A 294 -9.89 -23.62 32.87
CA TYR A 294 -8.88 -24.48 33.52
C TYR A 294 -9.00 -24.29 35.03
N PHE A 295 -8.94 -25.38 35.81
CA PHE A 295 -9.10 -25.35 37.27
C PHE A 295 -7.71 -25.39 37.94
N PRO A 296 -7.47 -24.62 39.01
CA PRO A 296 -6.26 -24.76 39.84
C PRO A 296 -6.40 -25.94 40.81
N ASN A 297 -5.26 -26.46 41.28
CA ASN A 297 -5.19 -27.29 42.50
C ASN A 297 -4.58 -26.47 43.66
N PRO A 298 -4.87 -26.78 44.93
CA PRO A 298 -4.99 -25.74 45.95
C PRO A 298 -3.80 -25.57 46.93
N VAL A 299 -3.63 -24.31 47.35
CA VAL A 299 -3.28 -23.80 48.70
C VAL A 299 -2.64 -24.77 49.72
N THR A 300 -1.40 -24.47 50.12
CA THR A 300 -0.97 -24.57 51.53
C THR A 300 -0.04 -23.42 51.94
N ALA A 301 -0.46 -22.67 52.95
CA ALA A 301 0.34 -21.77 53.78
C ALA A 301 -0.45 -21.54 55.10
N PRO A 302 0.15 -21.02 56.20
CA PRO A 302 1.55 -20.64 56.42
C PRO A 302 2.20 -21.35 57.63
N SER A 303 3.50 -21.09 57.87
CA SER A 303 4.11 -21.21 59.20
C SER A 303 5.28 -20.24 59.36
N THR A 304 5.27 -19.47 60.45
CA THR A 304 6.37 -18.60 60.91
C THR A 304 7.36 -19.38 61.79
N VAL A 305 8.37 -18.67 62.34
CA VAL A 305 9.49 -19.18 63.17
C VAL A 305 10.60 -19.82 62.29
N SER A 306 11.88 -19.47 62.42
CA SER A 306 12.56 -18.62 63.44
C SER A 306 13.01 -17.27 62.89
#